data_AF-A0A961ET09-F1
#
_entry.id   AF-A0A961ET09-F1
#
_cell.length_a   1.000
_cell.length_b   1.000
_cell.length_c   1.000
_cell.angle_alpha   90.00
_cell.angle_beta   90.00
_cell.angle_gamma   90.00
#
_symmetry.space_group_name_H-M   'P 1'
#
loop_
_entity.id
_entity.type
_entity.pdbx_description
1 polymer ?
#
loop_
_entity_poly.entity_id
_entity_poly.type
_entity_poly.pdbx_seq_one_letter_code
_entity_poly.pdbx_strand_id
1 'polypeptide(L)'
;MAESSTMDVSLDKPIPSELQGRFSSSSIEVRPDPAKLDLKGERKKLYETAQRFQAMFLDMMLDSMRKTVHKEDNPLYGGNRQDIFEDMLYDQYSEQLSKAPGMNLSADIYYSMESRLPKERDISELPEDVRKQIQKFQEESYKKDLPPSVSSDQTHQEWMQ
;
A
#
# COMPACT_ATOMS: atom_id res chain seq x y z
N MET A 1 -51.27 -32.17 7.33
CA MET A 1 -51.06 -31.68 5.96
C MET A 1 -49.91 -30.70 6.03
N ALA A 2 -48.71 -31.13 5.66
CA ALA A 2 -47.53 -30.26 5.63
C ALA A 2 -46.97 -30.35 4.21
N GLU A 3 -47.22 -29.30 3.43
CA GLU A 3 -46.70 -29.13 2.07
C GLU A 3 -45.18 -29.01 2.15
N SER A 4 -44.45 -29.98 1.60
CA SER A 4 -43.00 -29.87 1.45
C SER A 4 -42.72 -28.88 0.32
N SER A 5 -42.36 -27.66 0.67
CA SER A 5 -41.92 -26.63 -0.27
C SER A 5 -40.63 -27.07 -0.95
N THR A 6 -40.75 -27.71 -2.11
CA THR A 6 -39.62 -28.03 -2.98
C THR A 6 -39.05 -26.73 -3.54
N MET A 7 -37.84 -26.35 -3.12
CA MET A 7 -37.14 -25.22 -3.73
C MET A 7 -36.74 -25.61 -5.15
N ASP A 8 -37.46 -25.09 -6.14
CA ASP A 8 -37.15 -25.19 -7.56
C ASP A 8 -35.98 -24.27 -7.90
N VAL A 9 -34.76 -24.83 -7.94
CA VAL A 9 -33.51 -24.14 -8.29
C VAL A 9 -33.32 -24.19 -9.82
N SER A 10 -34.25 -23.59 -10.55
CA SER A 10 -34.11 -23.40 -12.00
C SER A 10 -33.36 -22.09 -12.28
N LEU A 11 -32.18 -22.18 -12.91
CA LEU A 11 -31.28 -21.05 -13.23
C LEU A 11 -31.86 -20.01 -14.21
N ASP A 12 -33.00 -20.32 -14.84
CA ASP A 12 -33.64 -19.49 -15.86
C ASP A 12 -34.62 -18.44 -15.27
N LYS A 13 -34.89 -18.48 -13.95
CA LYS A 13 -35.78 -17.52 -13.30
C LYS A 13 -35.00 -16.25 -12.92
N PRO A 14 -35.55 -15.04 -13.18
CA PRO A 14 -34.93 -13.80 -12.75
C PRO A 14 -34.83 -13.76 -11.22
N ILE A 15 -33.73 -13.19 -10.72
CA ILE A 15 -33.49 -13.08 -9.27
C ILE A 15 -34.68 -12.35 -8.62
N PRO A 16 -35.34 -12.95 -7.62
CA PRO A 16 -36.50 -12.34 -6.98
C PRO A 16 -36.13 -10.98 -6.40
N SER A 17 -37.04 -10.01 -6.48
CA SER A 17 -36.81 -8.62 -6.08
C SER A 17 -36.36 -8.47 -4.62
N GLU A 18 -36.72 -9.42 -3.76
CA GLU A 18 -36.30 -9.49 -2.35
C GLU A 18 -34.81 -9.80 -2.17
N LEU A 19 -34.21 -10.50 -3.15
CA LEU A 19 -32.79 -10.85 -3.18
C LEU A 19 -31.96 -9.87 -4.02
N GLN A 20 -32.59 -8.86 -4.62
CA GLN A 20 -31.87 -7.81 -5.32
C GLN A 20 -31.25 -6.86 -4.28
N GLY A 21 -29.94 -6.69 -4.34
CA GLY A 21 -29.23 -5.77 -3.45
C GLY A 21 -29.73 -4.33 -3.62
N ARG A 22 -29.87 -3.59 -2.51
CA ARG A 22 -30.29 -2.18 -2.52
C ARG A 22 -29.37 -1.26 -3.29
N PHE A 23 -28.12 -1.69 -3.51
CA PHE A 23 -27.11 -0.98 -4.27
C PHE A 23 -26.61 -1.89 -5.38
N SER A 24 -26.52 -1.35 -6.60
CA SER A 24 -25.86 -2.03 -7.70
C SER A 24 -24.39 -2.25 -7.35
N SER A 25 -23.87 -3.45 -7.59
CA SER A 25 -22.44 -3.75 -7.43
C SER A 25 -21.57 -2.83 -8.31
N SER A 26 -22.12 -2.34 -9.43
CA SER A 26 -21.46 -1.37 -10.31
C SER A 26 -21.26 0.01 -9.70
N SER A 27 -21.97 0.34 -8.62
CA SER A 27 -21.87 1.63 -7.92
C SER A 27 -20.91 1.61 -6.74
N ILE A 28 -20.28 0.46 -6.46
CA ILE A 28 -19.28 0.34 -5.40
C ILE A 28 -17.96 0.93 -5.93
N GLU A 29 -17.59 2.11 -5.44
CA GLU A 29 -16.25 2.65 -5.67
C GLU A 29 -15.23 1.82 -4.89
N VAL A 30 -14.51 0.95 -5.60
CA VAL A 30 -13.37 0.24 -5.03
C VAL A 30 -12.22 1.24 -4.96
N ARG A 31 -11.76 1.53 -3.74
CA ARG A 31 -10.55 2.33 -3.55
C ARG A 31 -9.38 1.60 -4.22
N PRO A 32 -8.55 2.30 -5.01
CA PRO A 32 -7.38 1.67 -5.60
C PRO A 32 -6.45 1.15 -4.51
N ASP A 33 -5.60 0.18 -4.86
CA ASP A 33 -4.56 -0.28 -3.94
C ASP A 33 -3.40 0.74 -3.96
N PRO A 34 -3.00 1.33 -2.82
CA PRO A 34 -1.90 2.28 -2.79
C PRO A 34 -0.56 1.70 -3.26
N ALA A 35 -0.37 0.37 -3.19
CA ALA A 35 0.80 -0.29 -3.74
C ALA A 35 0.92 -0.16 -5.26
N LYS A 36 -0.19 0.11 -5.96
CA LYS A 36 -0.25 0.25 -7.42
C LYS A 36 -0.17 1.71 -7.88
N LEU A 37 -0.15 2.67 -6.96
CA LEU A 37 -0.07 4.09 -7.25
C LEU A 37 1.41 4.54 -7.34
N ASP A 38 1.72 5.48 -8.23
CA ASP A 38 3.03 6.16 -8.29
C ASP A 38 3.14 7.19 -7.15
N LEU A 39 3.22 6.70 -5.91
CA LEU A 39 3.32 7.53 -4.71
C LEU A 39 4.70 8.19 -4.63
N LYS A 40 4.72 9.52 -4.46
CA LYS A 40 5.94 10.32 -4.30
C LYS A 40 5.97 11.05 -2.96
N GLY A 41 7.16 11.50 -2.58
CA GLY A 41 7.38 12.35 -1.41
C GLY A 41 6.75 11.80 -0.12
N GLU A 42 5.94 12.64 0.52
CA GLU A 42 5.30 12.34 1.81
C GLU A 42 4.26 11.23 1.70
N ARG A 43 3.56 11.10 0.56
CA ARG A 43 2.55 10.05 0.35
C ARG A 43 3.18 8.66 0.36
N LYS A 44 4.32 8.50 -0.29
CA LYS A 44 5.09 7.24 -0.27
C LYS A 44 5.49 6.87 1.15
N LYS A 45 6.04 7.84 1.89
CA LYS A 45 6.50 7.65 3.27
C LYS A 45 5.37 7.29 4.22
N LEU A 46 4.20 7.91 4.03
CA LEU A 46 2.98 7.58 4.78
C LEU A 46 2.56 6.13 4.53
N TYR A 47 2.53 5.70 3.26
CA TYR A 47 2.15 4.33 2.92
C TYR A 47 3.14 3.29 3.43
N GLU A 48 4.45 3.54 3.30
CA GLU A 48 5.48 2.67 3.88
C GLU A 48 5.33 2.53 5.41
N THR A 49 4.99 3.62 6.09
CA THR A 49 4.74 3.60 7.53
C THR A 49 3.48 2.80 7.86
N ALA A 50 2.41 2.97 7.09
CA ALA A 50 1.18 2.19 7.26
C ALA A 50 1.41 0.68 7.04
N GLN A 51 2.23 0.29 6.06
CA GLN A 51 2.64 -1.10 5.86
C GLN A 51 3.40 -1.66 7.07
N ARG A 52 4.31 -0.89 7.67
CA ARG A 52 5.02 -1.30 8.89
C ARG A 52 4.07 -1.52 10.07
N PHE A 53 3.04 -0.69 10.22
CA PHE A 53 2.00 -0.91 11.22
C PHE A 53 1.22 -2.20 10.96
N GLN A 54 0.87 -2.48 9.70
CA GLN A 54 0.24 -3.74 9.34
C GLN A 54 1.15 -4.94 9.65
N ALA A 55 2.45 -4.85 9.38
CA ALA A 55 3.41 -5.90 9.73
C ALA A 55 3.45 -6.18 11.25
N MET A 56 3.54 -5.13 12.08
CA MET A 56 3.47 -5.29 13.55
C MET A 56 2.14 -5.90 14.02
N PHE A 57 1.03 -5.51 13.40
CA PHE A 57 -0.26 -6.09 13.72
C PHE A 57 -0.32 -7.59 13.37
N LEU A 58 0.21 -7.95 12.19
CA LEU A 58 0.28 -9.33 11.75
C LEU A 58 1.18 -10.17 12.64
N ASP A 59 2.31 -9.61 13.06
CA ASP A 59 3.21 -10.24 14.01
C ASP A 59 2.49 -10.57 15.32
N MET A 60 1.82 -9.59 15.93
CA MET A 60 1.00 -9.82 17.14
C MET A 60 -0.10 -10.87 16.92
N MET A 61 -0.73 -10.89 15.74
CA MET A 61 -1.75 -11.88 15.40
C MET A 61 -1.15 -13.28 15.28
N LEU A 62 -0.05 -13.44 14.54
CA LEU A 62 0.66 -14.71 14.37
C LEU A 62 1.17 -15.23 15.71
N ASP A 63 1.71 -14.35 16.55
CA ASP A 63 2.11 -14.66 17.91
C ASP A 63 0.95 -15.18 18.76
N SER A 64 -0.22 -14.54 18.66
CA SER A 64 -1.41 -15.00 19.37
C SER A 64 -1.85 -16.38 18.91
N MET A 65 -1.78 -16.66 17.60
CA MET A 65 -2.09 -17.97 17.04
C MET A 65 -1.07 -19.02 17.49
N ARG A 66 0.22 -18.70 17.45
CA ARG A 66 1.30 -19.59 17.88
C ARG A 66 1.18 -19.99 19.34
N LYS A 67 0.79 -19.06 20.22
CA LYS A 67 0.58 -19.34 21.65
C LYS A 67 -0.56 -20.33 21.91
N THR A 68 -1.49 -20.51 20.97
CA THR A 68 -2.56 -21.52 21.11
C THR A 68 -2.10 -22.94 20.76
N VAL A 69 -0.91 -23.10 20.16
CA VAL A 69 -0.34 -24.41 19.86
C VAL A 69 0.35 -24.94 21.12
N HIS A 70 -0.21 -26.01 21.73
CA HIS A 70 0.41 -26.69 22.87
C HIS A 70 1.66 -27.46 22.43
N LYS A 71 2.80 -26.77 22.42
CA LYS A 71 4.10 -27.33 22.02
C LYS A 71 4.62 -28.39 23.00
N GLU A 72 4.26 -28.27 24.27
CA GLU A 72 4.70 -29.16 25.36
C GLU A 72 4.13 -30.58 25.23
N ASP A 73 2.98 -30.72 24.56
CA ASP A 73 2.33 -32.01 24.33
C ASP A 73 2.90 -32.75 23.10
N ASN A 74 3.84 -32.14 22.36
CA ASN A 74 4.39 -32.71 21.15
C ASN A 74 5.70 -33.49 21.42
N PRO A 75 5.74 -34.83 21.26
CA PRO A 75 6.93 -35.65 21.46
C PRO A 75 8.10 -35.33 20.52
N LEU A 76 7.85 -34.58 19.44
CA LEU A 76 8.83 -34.18 18.43
C LEU A 76 9.30 -32.72 18.58
N TYR A 77 9.02 -32.07 19.72
CA TYR A 77 9.38 -30.68 19.93
C TYR A 77 10.91 -30.48 19.97
N GLY A 78 11.43 -29.61 19.09
CA GLY A 78 12.86 -29.34 18.91
C GLY A 78 13.52 -28.46 19.99
N GLY A 79 12.78 -28.09 21.05
CA GLY A 79 13.26 -27.25 22.15
C GLY A 79 13.62 -25.82 21.74
N ASN A 80 14.44 -25.15 22.55
CA ASN A 80 14.78 -23.71 22.39
C ASN A 80 15.31 -23.32 21.01
N ARG A 81 16.01 -24.23 20.31
CA ARG A 81 16.50 -23.94 18.95
C ARG A 81 15.34 -23.76 17.99
N GLN A 82 14.34 -24.64 18.07
CA GLN A 82 13.16 -24.54 17.22
C GLN A 82 12.40 -23.25 17.50
N ASP A 83 12.26 -22.83 18.76
CA ASP A 83 11.57 -21.57 19.06
C ASP A 83 12.27 -20.37 18.43
N ILE A 84 13.60 -20.29 18.53
CA ILE A 84 14.36 -19.19 17.94
C ILE A 84 14.20 -19.16 16.41
N PHE A 85 14.24 -20.32 15.75
CA PHE A 85 14.03 -20.39 14.30
C PHE A 85 12.59 -20.04 13.91
N GLU A 86 11.61 -20.46 14.72
CA GLU A 86 10.22 -20.08 14.51
C GLU A 86 10.03 -18.58 14.66
N ASP A 87 10.59 -17.93 15.68
CA ASP A 87 10.49 -16.49 15.88
C ASP A 87 10.98 -15.74 14.63
N MET A 88 12.18 -16.09 14.16
CA MET A 88 12.76 -15.51 12.95
C MET A 88 11.91 -15.78 11.69
N LEU A 89 11.26 -16.95 11.62
CA LEU A 89 10.39 -17.32 10.51
C LEU A 89 9.10 -16.49 10.52
N TYR A 90 8.48 -16.32 11.69
CA TYR A 90 7.26 -15.53 11.85
C TYR A 90 7.50 -14.05 11.57
N ASP A 91 8.66 -13.49 11.94
CA ASP A 91 9.07 -12.13 11.56
C ASP A 91 9.07 -11.96 10.03
N GLN A 92 9.61 -12.93 9.30
CA GLN A 92 9.63 -12.88 7.84
C GLN A 92 8.24 -13.05 7.23
N TYR A 93 7.41 -13.92 7.81
CA TYR A 93 6.03 -14.10 7.38
C TYR A 93 5.18 -12.86 7.62
N SER A 94 5.31 -12.20 8.77
CA SER A 94 4.58 -10.97 9.05
C SER A 94 4.95 -9.87 8.05
N GLU A 95 6.23 -9.74 7.70
CA GLU A 95 6.68 -8.80 6.66
C GLU A 95 6.13 -9.17 5.28
N GLN A 96 6.22 -10.43 4.86
CA GLN A 96 5.73 -10.88 3.56
C GLN A 96 4.20 -10.73 3.44
N LEU A 97 3.46 -11.11 4.47
CA LEU A 97 2.00 -10.97 4.54
C LEU A 97 1.58 -9.51 4.58
N SER A 98 2.38 -8.62 5.18
CA SER A 98 2.08 -7.18 5.18
C SER A 98 2.04 -6.57 3.76
N LYS A 99 2.77 -7.18 2.81
CA LYS A 99 2.84 -6.77 1.40
C LYS A 99 1.93 -7.60 0.50
N ALA A 100 1.34 -8.68 1.02
CA ALA A 100 0.52 -9.60 0.25
C ALA A 100 -0.87 -8.99 -0.05
N PRO A 101 -1.42 -9.21 -1.25
CA PRO A 101 -2.76 -8.78 -1.59
C PRO A 101 -3.80 -9.55 -0.75
N GLY A 102 -4.77 -8.83 -0.18
CA GLY A 102 -5.85 -9.41 0.63
C GLY A 102 -5.94 -8.85 2.05
N MET A 103 -4.92 -8.15 2.53
CA MET A 103 -4.99 -7.37 3.76
C MET A 103 -4.92 -5.87 3.45
N ASN A 104 -5.98 -5.15 3.79
CA ASN A 104 -6.17 -3.75 3.40
C ASN A 104 -5.92 -2.75 4.54
N LEU A 105 -5.44 -3.20 5.70
CA LEU A 105 -5.29 -2.32 6.87
C LEU A 105 -4.35 -1.15 6.59
N SER A 106 -3.22 -1.40 5.93
CA SER A 106 -2.27 -0.35 5.52
C SER A 106 -2.91 0.64 4.55
N ALA A 107 -3.74 0.17 3.62
CA ALA A 107 -4.49 1.02 2.70
C ALA A 107 -5.54 1.87 3.44
N ASP A 108 -6.26 1.28 4.39
CA ASP A 108 -7.24 2.00 5.22
C ASP A 108 -6.59 3.09 6.07
N ILE A 109 -5.45 2.77 6.71
CA ILE A 109 -4.64 3.74 7.45
C ILE A 109 -4.18 4.85 6.53
N TYR A 110 -3.61 4.50 5.36
CA TYR A 110 -3.17 5.45 4.36
C TYR A 110 -4.28 6.42 3.98
N TYR A 111 -5.45 5.92 3.55
CA TYR A 111 -6.57 6.77 3.12
C TYR A 111 -7.14 7.63 4.25
N SER A 112 -7.14 7.13 5.49
CA SER A 112 -7.59 7.92 6.65
C SER A 112 -6.69 9.12 6.94
N MET A 113 -5.40 9.03 6.58
CA MET A 113 -4.39 10.04 6.88
C MET A 113 -3.99 10.88 5.64
N GLU A 114 -4.17 10.35 4.44
CA GLU A 114 -3.79 11.01 3.18
C GLU A 114 -4.45 12.38 3.04
N SER A 115 -5.69 12.53 3.51
CA SER A 115 -6.42 13.80 3.52
C SER A 115 -5.74 14.93 4.30
N ARG A 116 -4.82 14.59 5.21
CA ARG A 116 -4.06 15.54 6.03
C ARG A 116 -2.76 15.98 5.36
N LEU A 117 -2.30 15.27 4.33
CA LEU A 117 -1.11 15.65 3.59
C LEU A 117 -1.43 16.83 2.68
N PRO A 118 -0.48 17.77 2.51
CA PRO A 118 -0.64 18.80 1.49
C PRO A 118 -0.86 18.14 0.12
N LYS A 119 -1.75 18.73 -0.68
CA LYS A 119 -1.80 18.36 -2.10
C LYS A 119 -0.42 18.65 -2.68
N GLU A 120 0.16 17.67 -3.37
CA GLU A 120 1.41 17.88 -4.12
C GLU A 120 1.17 19.13 -4.97
N ARG A 121 1.87 20.23 -4.68
CA ARG A 121 1.74 21.42 -5.52
C ARG A 121 2.43 21.07 -6.81
N ASP A 122 1.64 20.77 -7.84
CA ASP A 122 2.19 20.65 -9.18
C ASP A 122 2.91 21.96 -9.47
N ILE A 123 4.18 21.87 -9.85
CA ILE A 123 5.00 23.04 -10.18
C ILE A 123 4.32 23.82 -11.32
N SER A 124 3.52 23.09 -12.12
CA SER A 124 2.63 23.55 -13.19
C SER A 124 1.39 24.32 -12.75
N GLU A 125 1.12 24.42 -11.45
CA GLU A 125 0.02 25.20 -10.86
C GLU A 125 0.52 26.44 -10.10
N LEU A 126 1.84 26.59 -9.92
CA LEU A 126 2.43 27.72 -9.21
C LEU A 126 2.30 29.03 -10.03
N PRO A 127 2.25 30.20 -9.40
CA PRO A 127 2.40 31.48 -10.09
C PRO A 127 3.69 31.54 -10.93
N GLU A 128 3.61 32.18 -12.11
CA GLU A 128 4.71 32.25 -13.09
C GLU A 128 6.03 32.81 -12.53
N ASP A 129 5.93 33.78 -11.62
CA ASP A 129 7.06 34.37 -10.91
C ASP A 129 7.81 33.36 -10.04
N VAL A 130 7.06 32.53 -9.30
CA VAL A 130 7.63 31.48 -8.46
C VAL A 130 8.29 30.39 -9.30
N ARG A 131 7.69 30.01 -10.44
CA ARG A 131 8.30 29.03 -11.37
C ARG A 131 9.62 29.51 -11.92
N LYS A 132 9.67 30.75 -12.42
CA LYS A 132 10.90 31.35 -12.95
C LYS A 132 11.99 31.44 -11.90
N GLN A 133 11.63 31.70 -10.65
CA GLN A 133 12.60 31.77 -9.56
C GLN A 133 13.16 30.39 -9.19
N ILE A 134 12.33 29.35 -9.19
CA ILE A 134 12.77 27.96 -9.00
C ILE A 134 13.71 27.54 -10.14
N GLN A 135 13.34 27.84 -11.38
CA GLN A 135 14.14 27.49 -12.55
C GLN A 135 15.50 28.20 -12.55
N LYS A 136 15.51 29.50 -12.23
CA LYS A 136 16.74 30.29 -12.06
C LYS A 136 17.65 29.72 -10.96
N PHE A 137 17.07 29.38 -9.81
CA PHE A 137 17.83 28.78 -8.71
C PHE A 137 18.46 27.46 -9.13
N GLN A 138 17.69 26.58 -9.79
CA GLN A 138 18.18 25.31 -10.30
C GLN A 138 19.38 25.53 -11.25
N GLU A 139 19.24 26.40 -12.25
CA GLU A 139 20.33 26.74 -13.18
C GLU A 139 21.60 27.27 -12.47
N GLU A 140 21.45 28.10 -11.44
CA GLU A 140 22.57 28.64 -10.67
C GLU A 140 23.29 27.55 -9.88
N SER A 141 22.56 26.62 -9.26
CA SER A 141 23.16 25.45 -8.59
C SER A 141 23.89 24.54 -9.59
N TYR A 142 23.28 24.23 -10.74
CA TYR A 142 23.94 23.42 -11.77
C TYR A 142 25.24 24.06 -12.26
N LYS A 143 25.23 25.36 -12.52
CA LYS A 143 26.43 26.10 -12.96
C LYS A 143 27.54 26.10 -11.93
N LYS A 144 27.19 26.09 -10.63
CA LYS A 144 28.15 26.07 -9.53
C LYS A 144 28.84 24.72 -9.36
N ASP A 145 28.14 23.64 -9.68
CA ASP A 145 28.62 22.26 -9.53
C ASP A 145 29.35 21.73 -10.77
N LEU A 146 29.41 22.51 -11.86
CA LEU A 146 30.17 22.13 -13.06
C LEU A 146 31.69 22.17 -12.79
N PRO A 147 32.44 21.10 -13.10
CA PRO A 147 33.88 21.14 -13.05
C PRO A 147 34.41 22.18 -14.07
N PRO A 148 35.49 22.92 -13.75
CA PRO A 148 35.96 24.04 -14.56
C PRO A 148 36.43 23.64 -15.97
N SER A 149 36.51 22.34 -16.28
CA SER A 149 36.89 21.79 -17.57
C SER A 149 35.71 21.58 -18.54
N VAL A 150 34.46 21.76 -18.11
CA VAL A 150 33.28 21.60 -18.96
C VAL A 150 32.80 22.99 -19.40
N SER A 151 32.83 23.26 -20.71
CA SER A 151 32.37 24.52 -21.27
C SER A 151 30.86 24.66 -21.13
N SER A 152 30.39 25.77 -20.55
CA SER A 152 28.96 26.06 -20.37
C SER A 152 28.17 26.00 -21.69
N ASP A 153 28.81 26.33 -22.81
CA ASP A 153 28.19 26.34 -24.13
C ASP A 153 27.96 24.94 -24.71
N GLN A 154 28.83 23.97 -24.40
CA GLN A 154 28.66 22.58 -24.86
C GLN A 154 27.51 21.90 -24.12
N THR A 155 27.41 22.10 -22.81
CA THR A 155 26.31 21.55 -22.00
C THR A 155 24.97 22.12 -22.44
N HIS A 156 24.91 23.41 -22.78
CA HIS A 156 23.66 24.04 -23.19
C HIS A 156 23.15 23.55 -24.57
N GLN A 157 24.06 23.11 -25.44
CA GLN A 157 23.71 22.55 -26.75
C GLN A 157 23.21 21.10 -26.63
N GLU A 158 23.80 20.30 -25.74
CA GLU A 158 23.38 18.92 -25.49
C GLU A 158 21.97 18.82 -24.88
N TRP A 159 21.58 19.80 -24.08
CA TRP A 159 20.29 19.81 -23.38
C TRP A 159 19.14 20.42 -24.19
N MET A 160 19.46 21.10 -25.30
CA MET A 160 18.50 21.70 -26.24
C MET A 160 18.13 20.76 -27.41
N GLN A 161 18.71 19.57 -27.49
CA GLN A 161 18.31 18.49 -28.40
C GLN A 161 17.28 17.56 -27.77
#